data_AF-U1GBG2-F1
#
_entry.id   AF-U1GBG2-F1
#
_cell.length_a   1.000
_cell.length_b   1.000
_cell.length_c   1.000
_cell.angle_alpha   90.00
_cell.angle_beta   90.00
_cell.angle_gamma   90.00
#
_symmetry.space_group_name_H-M   'P 1'
#
loop_
_entity.id
_entity.type
_entity.pdbx_description
1 polymer ?
#
loop_
_entity_poly.entity_id
_entity_poly.type
_entity_poly.pdbx_seq_one_letter_code
_entity_poly.pdbx_strand_id
1 'polypeptide(L)'
;MNTLLHISLLCSLTLQSIASDAMVRRQSNDIDSETMPECTKSFCAGLGTIIYGGTGVHCPYTDSDAKTWSRQCFCNLKTPLRCAWICNWNAWMNAEDWYTGNTGCGPQADDLDLKGLPACAEDCLPDALMDAGCITKGRQCFCLNGDMLGCQNSCSHQERAEVATWLEGACNISQQLANQGVEKGSFLEDPSFWATLVDKASVIFGGRGDEGVHKEVVAPPSRTGQPLRWYEIWAVVVLCFTAVAILIGWRVSSHIGRIKSNPAERASLLPTGETL
;
A
#
# COMPACT_ATOMS: atom_id res chain seq x y z
N MET A 1 31.11 -22.31 0.78
CA MET A 1 30.63 -21.49 1.91
C MET A 1 30.91 -20.00 1.71
N ASN A 2 32.11 -19.58 1.25
CA ASN A 2 32.44 -18.15 1.07
C ASN A 2 31.55 -17.37 0.08
N THR A 3 31.06 -17.97 -1.00
CA THR A 3 30.27 -17.24 -2.01
C THR A 3 28.87 -16.81 -1.54
N LEU A 4 28.21 -17.62 -0.71
CA LEU A 4 26.89 -17.26 -0.15
C LEU A 4 27.01 -16.14 0.89
N LEU A 5 28.09 -16.13 1.67
CA LEU A 5 28.35 -15.08 2.66
C LEU A 5 28.60 -13.73 1.98
N HIS A 6 29.34 -13.71 0.88
CA HIS A 6 29.60 -12.49 0.10
C HIS A 6 28.34 -11.91 -0.56
N ILE A 7 27.43 -12.76 -1.08
CA ILE A 7 26.17 -12.29 -1.67
C ILE A 7 25.25 -11.69 -0.59
N SER A 8 25.17 -12.33 0.57
CA SER A 8 24.40 -11.78 1.70
C SER A 8 24.95 -10.43 2.17
N LEU A 9 26.27 -10.29 2.29
CA LEU A 9 26.90 -9.04 2.73
C LEU A 9 26.70 -7.90 1.73
N LEU A 10 26.81 -8.18 0.43
CA LEU A 10 26.59 -7.18 -0.62
C LEU A 10 25.13 -6.69 -0.63
N CYS A 11 24.18 -7.62 -0.45
CA CYS A 11 22.75 -7.26 -0.39
C CYS A 11 22.43 -6.38 0.83
N SER A 12 23.02 -6.68 1.99
CA SER A 12 22.86 -5.88 3.21
C SER A 12 23.49 -4.48 3.11
N LEU A 13 24.66 -4.36 2.49
CA LEU A 13 25.35 -3.07 2.32
C LEU A 13 24.62 -2.15 1.33
N THR A 14 24.05 -2.69 0.25
CA THR A 14 23.23 -1.89 -0.67
C THR A 14 21.93 -1.41 -0.01
N LEU A 15 21.31 -2.23 0.86
CA LEU A 15 20.10 -1.85 1.58
C LEU A 15 20.34 -0.71 2.59
N GLN A 16 21.47 -0.72 3.29
CA GLN A 16 21.82 0.32 4.27
C GLN A 16 22.14 1.67 3.63
N SER A 17 22.78 1.69 2.45
CA SER A 17 23.11 2.92 1.75
C SER A 17 21.88 3.62 1.18
N ILE A 18 20.90 2.86 0.67
CA ILE A 18 19.66 3.42 0.09
C ILE A 18 18.76 3.99 1.19
N ALA A 19 18.73 3.37 2.38
CA ALA A 19 17.94 3.87 3.51
C ALA A 19 18.46 5.21 4.06
N SER A 20 19.77 5.46 3.94
CA SER A 20 20.42 6.63 4.55
C SER A 20 20.26 7.91 3.71
N ASP A 21 20.29 7.80 2.38
CA ASP A 21 20.13 8.95 1.48
C ASP A 21 18.67 9.43 1.36
N ALA A 22 17.69 8.57 1.65
CA ALA A 22 16.28 8.93 1.65
C ALA A 22 15.89 9.87 2.83
N MET A 23 16.70 9.93 3.90
CA MET A 23 16.26 10.49 5.18
C MET A 23 16.72 11.93 5.47
N VAL A 24 17.55 12.56 4.62
CA VAL A 24 18.14 13.90 4.90
C VAL A 24 17.75 14.96 3.86
N ARG A 25 16.53 14.92 3.32
CA ARG A 25 15.92 16.15 2.75
C ARG A 25 15.34 16.98 3.88
N ARG A 26 15.83 18.21 4.05
CA ARG A 26 15.15 19.26 4.84
C ARG A 26 13.72 19.37 4.33
N GLN A 27 12.80 18.77 5.08
CA GLN A 27 11.39 18.73 4.76
C GLN A 27 10.79 20.12 5.00
N SER A 28 10.57 20.89 3.92
CA SER A 28 9.88 22.21 3.96
C SER A 28 8.61 22.15 4.79
N ASN A 29 8.28 23.11 5.67
CA ASN A 29 7.04 23.03 6.46
C ASN A 29 5.75 23.01 5.62
N ASP A 30 5.86 23.29 4.33
CA ASP A 30 4.76 23.30 3.37
C ASP A 30 4.90 22.18 2.34
N ILE A 31 3.77 21.67 1.88
CA ILE A 31 3.61 20.68 0.83
C ILE A 31 3.30 21.42 -0.46
N ASP A 32 4.12 21.22 -1.48
CA ASP A 32 3.92 21.77 -2.82
C ASP A 32 3.04 20.83 -3.66
N SER A 33 1.82 21.28 -3.96
CA SER A 33 0.85 20.58 -4.80
C SER A 33 1.33 20.37 -6.25
N GLU A 34 2.27 21.19 -6.73
CA GLU A 34 2.82 21.05 -8.08
C GLU A 34 3.65 19.78 -8.24
N THR A 35 4.12 19.22 -7.12
CA THR A 35 4.87 17.95 -7.09
C THR A 35 3.99 16.71 -7.12
N MET A 36 2.66 16.88 -7.02
CA MET A 36 1.71 15.76 -7.13
C MET A 36 1.80 15.09 -8.51
N PRO A 37 1.55 13.77 -8.61
CA PRO A 37 1.37 13.11 -9.89
C PRO A 37 0.28 13.77 -10.73
N GLU A 38 0.43 13.84 -12.05
CA GLU A 38 -0.46 14.58 -12.96
C GLU A 38 -1.96 14.35 -12.70
N CYS A 39 -2.42 13.10 -12.64
CA CYS A 39 -3.83 12.82 -12.38
C CYS A 39 -4.28 13.36 -11.02
N THR A 40 -3.50 13.08 -9.96
CA THR A 40 -3.74 13.61 -8.62
C THR A 40 -3.81 15.12 -8.64
N LYS A 41 -2.88 15.78 -9.33
CA LYS A 41 -2.83 17.23 -9.46
C LYS A 41 -4.10 17.78 -10.12
N SER A 42 -4.57 17.17 -11.22
CA SER A 42 -5.80 17.59 -11.91
C SER A 42 -7.03 17.54 -11.02
N PHE A 43 -7.13 16.56 -10.12
CA PHE A 43 -8.29 16.41 -9.24
C PHE A 43 -8.10 17.04 -7.84
N CYS A 44 -6.87 17.24 -7.37
CA CYS A 44 -6.58 17.66 -6.00
C CYS A 44 -6.07 19.11 -5.91
N ALA A 45 -5.30 19.60 -6.89
CA ALA A 45 -4.66 20.92 -6.80
C ALA A 45 -5.66 22.08 -6.93
N GLY A 46 -6.73 21.91 -7.71
CA GLY A 46 -7.76 22.95 -7.90
C GLY A 46 -8.94 22.88 -6.92
N LEU A 47 -8.97 21.89 -6.02
CA LEU A 47 -10.12 21.65 -5.15
C LEU A 47 -9.97 22.20 -3.73
N GLY A 48 -8.87 22.88 -3.38
CA GLY A 48 -8.75 23.58 -2.09
C GLY A 48 -9.15 22.76 -0.88
N THR A 49 -8.99 21.43 -0.92
CA THR A 49 -9.64 20.44 -0.04
C THR A 49 -11.17 20.39 -0.16
N ILE A 50 -11.73 19.74 -1.19
CA ILE A 50 -13.10 19.24 -1.07
C ILE A 50 -13.06 17.98 -0.20
N ILE A 51 -13.39 18.12 1.08
CA ILE A 51 -13.88 17.02 1.93
C ILE A 51 -15.40 17.19 2.04
N TYR A 52 -16.14 16.53 1.15
CA TYR A 52 -17.58 16.32 1.36
C TYR A 52 -17.77 15.18 2.36
N GLY A 53 -18.46 15.54 3.45
CA GLY A 53 -18.69 14.74 4.66
C GLY A 53 -18.97 15.66 5.85
N GLY A 54 -19.87 16.63 5.67
CA GLY A 54 -20.56 17.40 6.73
C GLY A 54 -19.80 18.30 7.71
N THR A 55 -18.48 18.14 7.92
CA THR A 55 -17.75 18.84 9.00
C THR A 55 -16.29 19.18 8.65
N GLY A 56 -15.95 19.16 7.35
CA GLY A 56 -14.59 19.10 6.80
C GLY A 56 -13.59 20.11 7.37
N VAL A 57 -12.56 19.58 8.04
CA VAL A 57 -11.33 20.33 8.31
C VAL A 57 -10.65 20.59 6.97
N HIS A 58 -10.54 21.86 6.61
CA HIS A 58 -9.87 22.32 5.39
C HIS A 58 -8.47 22.81 5.71
N CYS A 59 -7.52 22.48 4.85
CA CYS A 59 -6.18 23.05 4.95
C CYS A 59 -6.09 24.31 4.08
N PRO A 60 -6.00 25.50 4.69
CA PRO A 60 -5.85 26.72 3.91
C PRO A 60 -4.52 26.66 3.15
N TYR A 61 -4.52 27.22 1.96
CA TYR A 61 -3.29 27.42 1.22
C TYR A 61 -2.37 28.38 1.99
N THR A 62 -1.08 28.08 2.00
CA THR A 62 -0.05 28.89 2.66
C THR A 62 0.49 30.00 1.75
N ASP A 63 0.23 29.92 0.44
CA ASP A 63 0.64 30.88 -0.57
C ASP A 63 -0.54 31.54 -1.30
N SER A 64 -0.28 32.69 -1.92
CA SER A 64 -1.26 33.45 -2.71
C SER A 64 -1.66 32.76 -4.02
N ASP A 65 -0.80 31.87 -4.52
CA ASP A 65 -1.04 31.13 -5.76
C ASP A 65 -1.89 29.87 -5.55
N ALA A 66 -2.25 29.56 -4.30
CA ALA A 66 -3.00 28.36 -3.93
C ALA A 66 -2.31 27.05 -4.41
N LYS A 67 -0.99 26.96 -4.24
CA LYS A 67 -0.18 25.78 -4.63
C LYS A 67 0.40 25.04 -3.44
N THR A 68 0.43 25.66 -2.27
CA THR A 68 1.09 25.08 -1.10
C THR A 68 0.14 24.93 0.07
N TRP A 69 0.26 23.84 0.82
CA TRP A 69 -0.47 23.63 2.08
C TRP A 69 0.51 23.48 3.23
N SER A 70 0.10 23.91 4.42
CA SER A 70 0.82 23.54 5.64
C SER A 70 0.88 22.01 5.76
N ARG A 71 2.09 21.45 5.89
CA ARG A 71 2.30 20.02 6.09
C ARG A 71 1.48 19.52 7.28
N GLN A 72 1.58 20.22 8.41
CA GLN A 72 0.92 19.80 9.65
C GLN A 72 -0.60 19.67 9.45
N CYS A 73 -1.21 20.61 8.73
CA CYS A 73 -2.63 20.48 8.45
C CYS A 73 -2.91 19.29 7.53
N PHE A 74 -2.22 19.23 6.38
CA PHE A 74 -2.51 18.25 5.34
C PHE A 74 -2.29 16.80 5.81
N CYS A 75 -1.22 16.56 6.58
CA CYS A 75 -0.94 15.24 7.14
C CYS A 75 -1.94 14.81 8.23
N ASN A 76 -2.64 15.76 8.85
CA ASN A 76 -3.68 15.48 9.84
C ASN A 76 -5.07 15.33 9.23
N LEU A 77 -5.22 15.52 7.90
CA LEU A 77 -6.44 15.16 7.21
C LEU A 77 -6.64 13.65 7.28
N LYS A 78 -7.89 13.20 7.45
CA LYS A 78 -8.20 11.76 7.49
C LYS A 78 -8.06 11.08 6.12
N THR A 79 -8.40 11.79 5.05
CA THR A 79 -8.40 11.28 3.67
C THR A 79 -7.81 12.29 2.67
N PRO A 80 -6.55 12.74 2.88
CA PRO A 80 -5.91 13.79 2.06
C PRO A 80 -5.89 13.51 0.56
N LEU A 81 -5.85 12.24 0.12
CA LEU A 81 -5.88 11.89 -1.31
C LEU A 81 -7.24 11.37 -1.79
N ARG A 82 -8.35 11.65 -1.10
CA ARG A 82 -9.69 11.23 -1.55
C ARG A 82 -9.98 11.62 -3.01
N CYS A 83 -9.57 12.83 -3.40
CA CYS A 83 -9.68 13.34 -4.77
C CYS A 83 -8.91 12.50 -5.81
N ALA A 84 -7.86 11.79 -5.39
CA ALA A 84 -7.03 10.97 -6.29
C ALA A 84 -7.63 9.59 -6.59
N TRP A 85 -8.67 9.15 -5.86
CA TRP A 85 -9.24 7.81 -6.04
C TRP A 85 -9.88 7.61 -7.43
N ILE A 86 -10.28 8.69 -8.07
CA ILE A 86 -10.83 8.65 -9.43
C ILE A 86 -9.76 8.37 -10.49
N CYS A 87 -8.49 8.48 -10.12
CA CYS A 87 -7.39 8.15 -11.00
C CYS A 87 -7.36 6.64 -11.26
N ASN A 88 -6.81 6.25 -12.41
CA ASN A 88 -6.51 4.84 -12.65
C ASN A 88 -5.54 4.31 -11.59
N TRP A 89 -5.48 2.99 -11.46
CA TRP A 89 -4.67 2.30 -10.47
C TRP A 89 -3.23 2.79 -10.39
N ASN A 90 -2.54 2.90 -11.53
CA ASN A 90 -1.14 3.33 -11.56
C ASN A 90 -0.96 4.75 -11.03
N ALA A 91 -1.91 5.63 -11.30
CA ALA A 91 -1.88 7.00 -10.82
C ALA A 91 -2.26 7.09 -9.32
N TRP A 92 -3.19 6.27 -8.84
CA TRP A 92 -3.46 6.12 -7.42
C TRP A 92 -2.21 5.68 -6.64
N MET A 93 -1.53 4.63 -7.10
CA MET A 93 -0.28 4.17 -6.49
C MET A 93 0.78 5.27 -6.44
N ASN A 94 0.91 6.06 -7.52
CA ASN A 94 1.82 7.21 -7.51
C ASN A 94 1.43 8.28 -6.49
N ALA A 95 0.14 8.45 -6.25
CA ALA A 95 -0.38 9.41 -5.28
C ALA A 95 -0.02 8.98 -3.86
N GLU A 96 -0.20 7.69 -3.54
CA GLU A 96 0.19 7.12 -2.24
C GLU A 96 1.72 7.20 -2.03
N ASP A 97 2.51 6.89 -3.05
CA ASP A 97 3.97 7.03 -3.02
C ASP A 97 4.37 8.48 -2.76
N TRP A 98 3.73 9.42 -3.46
CA TRP A 98 3.96 10.84 -3.28
C TRP A 98 3.56 11.30 -1.87
N TYR A 99 2.42 10.84 -1.35
CA TYR A 99 1.96 11.16 -0.01
C TYR A 99 2.93 10.67 1.06
N THR A 100 3.31 9.41 1.02
CA THR A 100 4.20 8.82 2.04
C THR A 100 5.65 9.29 1.90
N GLY A 101 6.15 9.46 0.67
CA GLY A 101 7.55 9.78 0.40
C GLY A 101 7.87 11.27 0.26
N ASN A 102 7.05 12.02 -0.49
CA ASN A 102 7.41 13.40 -0.89
C ASN A 102 6.84 14.47 0.03
N THR A 103 5.67 14.25 0.64
CA THR A 103 5.06 15.27 1.51
C THR A 103 5.78 15.37 2.85
N GLY A 104 6.40 14.29 3.31
CA GLY A 104 6.94 14.20 4.66
C GLY A 104 5.90 13.96 5.75
N CYS A 105 4.66 13.60 5.39
CA CYS A 105 3.70 13.04 6.35
C CYS A 105 4.22 11.71 6.92
N GLY A 106 4.99 10.98 6.12
CA GLY A 106 5.59 9.70 6.52
C GLY A 106 4.56 8.58 6.64
N PRO A 107 5.02 7.33 6.74
CA PRO A 107 4.13 6.18 6.91
C PRO A 107 3.39 6.20 8.25
N GLN A 108 3.95 6.87 9.27
CA GLN A 108 3.38 6.92 10.62
C GLN A 108 2.17 7.85 10.76
N ALA A 109 2.03 8.87 9.91
CA ALA A 109 0.87 9.75 9.96
C ALA A 109 -0.43 9.04 9.55
N ASP A 110 -0.30 7.90 8.87
CA ASP A 110 -1.43 7.19 8.28
C ASP A 110 -1.48 5.70 8.64
N ASP A 111 -0.70 5.23 9.61
CA ASP A 111 -0.74 3.81 10.00
C ASP A 111 -2.14 3.42 10.52
N LEU A 112 -2.76 2.42 9.90
CA LEU A 112 -4.03 1.89 10.36
C LEU A 112 -3.76 0.92 11.51
N ASP A 113 -3.96 1.38 12.74
CA ASP A 113 -3.81 0.50 13.90
C ASP A 113 -4.93 -0.53 13.93
N LEU A 114 -4.58 -1.77 13.56
CA LEU A 114 -5.49 -2.92 13.59
C LEU A 114 -5.68 -3.46 15.01
N LYS A 115 -4.90 -2.98 15.99
CA LYS A 115 -5.07 -3.41 17.38
C LYS A 115 -6.46 -3.05 17.88
N GLY A 116 -7.08 -4.00 18.57
CA GLY A 116 -8.44 -3.87 19.08
C GLY A 116 -9.50 -4.34 18.10
N LEU A 117 -9.14 -4.76 16.88
CA LEU A 117 -10.02 -5.64 16.10
C LEU A 117 -10.08 -7.03 16.77
N PRO A 118 -11.23 -7.70 16.72
CA PRO A 118 -11.32 -9.11 17.07
C PRO A 118 -10.57 -9.95 16.02
N ALA A 119 -10.02 -11.10 16.46
CA ALA A 119 -9.22 -11.99 15.62
C ALA A 119 -9.90 -12.40 14.30
N CYS A 120 -11.24 -12.50 14.28
CA CYS A 120 -12.01 -12.81 13.07
C CYS A 120 -11.77 -11.84 11.90
N ALA A 121 -11.45 -10.57 12.20
CA ALA A 121 -11.19 -9.52 11.23
C ALA A 121 -9.70 -9.09 11.22
N GLU A 122 -9.03 -9.11 12.37
CA GLU A 122 -7.62 -8.69 12.51
C GLU A 122 -6.68 -9.49 11.59
N ASP A 123 -6.90 -10.80 11.45
CA ASP A 123 -6.08 -11.67 10.59
C ASP A 123 -6.42 -11.52 9.10
N CYS A 124 -7.64 -11.09 8.76
CA CYS A 124 -8.12 -10.99 7.38
C CYS A 124 -7.78 -9.65 6.72
N LEU A 125 -7.95 -8.55 7.47
CA LEU A 125 -7.87 -7.20 6.92
C LEU A 125 -6.50 -6.83 6.34
N PRO A 126 -5.35 -7.23 6.91
CA PRO A 126 -4.03 -6.88 6.36
C PRO A 126 -3.83 -7.35 4.92
N ASP A 127 -4.27 -8.55 4.59
CA ASP A 127 -4.10 -9.15 3.26
C ASP A 127 -5.16 -8.59 2.30
N ALA A 128 -6.40 -8.50 2.76
CA ALA A 128 -7.49 -7.93 1.96
C ALA A 128 -7.19 -6.47 1.53
N LEU A 129 -6.63 -5.66 2.43
CA LEU A 129 -6.21 -4.28 2.13
C LEU A 129 -5.17 -4.23 1.01
N MET A 130 -4.19 -5.14 1.04
CA MET A 130 -3.18 -5.21 -0.02
C MET A 130 -3.81 -5.58 -1.36
N ASP A 131 -4.72 -6.56 -1.37
CA ASP A 131 -5.44 -6.98 -2.58
C ASP A 131 -6.34 -5.87 -3.13
N ALA A 132 -6.91 -5.03 -2.24
CA ALA A 132 -7.71 -3.87 -2.59
C ALA A 132 -6.88 -2.64 -3.02
N GLY A 133 -5.55 -2.71 -2.97
CA GLY A 133 -4.66 -1.62 -3.39
C GLY A 133 -4.23 -0.65 -2.31
N CYS A 134 -4.62 -0.89 -1.08
CA CYS A 134 -4.17 -0.15 0.08
C CYS A 134 -2.83 -0.71 0.55
N ILE A 135 -1.80 -0.59 -0.29
CA ILE A 135 -0.57 -1.34 -0.04
C ILE A 135 0.24 -0.76 1.13
N THR A 136 0.08 0.53 1.39
CA THR A 136 0.62 1.20 2.57
C THR A 136 -0.07 0.76 3.86
N LYS A 137 -1.17 0.00 3.76
CA LYS A 137 -2.09 -0.34 4.87
C LYS A 137 -2.51 0.89 5.65
N GLY A 138 -2.58 2.03 4.95
CA GLY A 138 -2.87 3.30 5.56
C GLY A 138 -4.36 3.47 5.86
N ARG A 139 -4.66 4.18 6.94
CA ARG A 139 -6.02 4.60 7.30
C ARG A 139 -6.66 5.39 6.16
N GLN A 140 -5.90 6.22 5.47
CA GLN A 140 -6.36 7.01 4.34
C GLN A 140 -6.95 6.14 3.24
N CYS A 141 -6.26 5.07 2.84
CA CYS A 141 -6.78 4.18 1.80
C CYS A 141 -7.97 3.37 2.30
N PHE A 142 -7.87 2.78 3.49
CA PHE A 142 -8.94 1.96 4.05
C PHE A 142 -10.25 2.75 4.25
N CYS A 143 -10.18 3.88 4.95
CA CYS A 143 -11.36 4.70 5.25
C CYS A 143 -11.92 5.41 4.00
N LEU A 144 -11.11 5.57 2.95
CA LEU A 144 -11.56 6.09 1.66
C LEU A 144 -12.31 5.02 0.84
N ASN A 145 -11.78 3.79 0.82
CA ASN A 145 -12.45 2.66 0.17
C ASN A 145 -13.78 2.36 0.88
N GLY A 146 -13.80 2.50 2.20
CA GLY A 146 -15.02 2.37 3.00
C GLY A 146 -15.63 0.97 2.91
N ASP A 147 -14.78 -0.05 2.79
CA ASP A 147 -15.16 -1.45 2.61
C ASP A 147 -14.35 -2.32 3.59
N MET A 148 -15.03 -3.24 4.26
CA MET A 148 -14.48 -4.25 5.17
C MET A 148 -13.93 -5.47 4.42
N LEU A 149 -14.08 -5.50 3.09
CA LEU A 149 -13.52 -6.49 2.17
C LEU A 149 -13.95 -7.92 2.50
N GLY A 150 -15.12 -8.06 3.12
CA GLY A 150 -15.68 -9.34 3.56
C GLY A 150 -15.08 -9.89 4.85
N CYS A 151 -14.11 -9.21 5.48
CA CYS A 151 -13.47 -9.68 6.73
C CYS A 151 -14.43 -9.70 7.93
N GLN A 152 -15.52 -8.96 7.89
CA GLN A 152 -16.59 -8.99 8.90
C GLN A 152 -17.45 -10.26 8.83
N ASN A 153 -17.40 -11.03 7.73
CA ASN A 153 -18.30 -12.15 7.50
C ASN A 153 -18.01 -13.36 8.40
N SER A 154 -16.75 -13.55 8.78
CA SER A 154 -16.27 -14.58 9.73
C SER A 154 -16.60 -14.24 11.19
N CYS A 155 -16.91 -12.98 11.49
CA CYS A 155 -17.15 -12.50 12.85
C CYS A 155 -18.55 -12.88 13.36
N SER A 156 -18.62 -13.28 14.62
CA SER A 156 -19.86 -13.43 15.38
C SER A 156 -20.57 -12.09 15.59
N HIS A 157 -21.83 -12.13 16.04
CA HIS A 157 -22.60 -10.91 16.29
C HIS A 157 -21.95 -9.99 17.35
N GLN A 158 -21.31 -10.57 18.37
CA GLN A 158 -20.62 -9.79 19.40
C GLN A 158 -19.35 -9.14 18.83
N GLU A 159 -18.53 -9.91 18.12
CA GLU A 159 -17.31 -9.40 17.49
C GLU A 159 -17.62 -8.31 16.45
N ARG A 160 -18.73 -8.40 15.72
CA ARG A 160 -19.15 -7.34 14.79
C ARG A 160 -19.43 -6.01 15.49
N ALA A 161 -19.92 -6.03 16.74
CA ALA A 161 -20.08 -4.79 17.51
C ALA A 161 -18.70 -4.18 17.86
N GLU A 162 -17.72 -5.02 18.20
CA GLU A 162 -16.34 -4.60 18.46
C GLU A 162 -15.69 -4.02 17.19
N VAL A 163 -15.89 -4.67 16.04
CA VAL A 163 -15.45 -4.15 14.73
C VAL A 163 -16.09 -2.79 14.43
N ALA A 164 -17.39 -2.60 14.74
CA ALA A 164 -18.06 -1.33 14.52
C ALA A 164 -17.47 -0.22 15.42
N THR A 165 -17.24 -0.49 16.70
CA THR A 165 -16.56 0.48 17.59
C THR A 165 -15.14 0.79 17.11
N TRP A 166 -14.40 -0.22 16.63
CA TRP A 166 -13.08 0.01 16.04
C TRP A 166 -13.17 0.88 14.78
N LEU A 167 -14.12 0.60 13.87
CA LEU A 167 -14.34 1.40 12.65
C LEU A 167 -14.67 2.86 12.96
N GLU A 168 -15.51 3.08 13.98
CA GLU A 168 -15.85 4.40 14.47
C GLU A 168 -14.57 5.14 14.90
N GLY A 169 -13.70 4.53 15.70
CA GLY A 169 -12.45 5.14 16.14
C GLY A 169 -11.42 5.34 15.01
N ALA A 170 -11.19 4.29 14.22
CA ALA A 170 -10.18 4.26 13.17
C ALA A 170 -10.49 5.28 12.06
N CYS A 171 -11.74 5.31 11.58
CA CYS A 171 -12.14 6.21 10.51
C CYS A 171 -12.81 7.51 11.00
N ASN A 172 -13.14 7.61 12.30
CA ASN A 172 -13.87 8.73 12.89
C ASN A 172 -15.10 9.07 12.06
N ILE A 173 -15.91 8.03 11.84
CA ILE A 173 -17.23 8.03 11.21
C ILE A 173 -18.29 7.90 12.30
N SER A 174 -19.57 8.13 11.98
CA SER A 174 -20.63 7.88 12.95
C SER A 174 -20.79 6.39 13.24
N GLN A 175 -21.23 6.05 14.46
CA GLN A 175 -21.61 4.68 14.82
C GLN A 175 -22.60 4.05 13.83
N GLN A 176 -23.50 4.83 13.22
CA GLN A 176 -24.44 4.33 12.22
C GLN A 176 -23.72 3.81 10.96
N LEU A 177 -22.71 4.52 10.49
CA LEU A 177 -21.92 4.10 9.33
C LEU A 177 -21.03 2.92 9.68
N ALA A 178 -20.45 2.91 10.88
CA ALA A 178 -19.69 1.78 11.35
C ALA A 178 -20.54 0.50 11.43
N ASN A 179 -21.76 0.61 11.96
CA ASN A 179 -22.74 -0.48 11.96
C ASN A 179 -23.07 -0.94 10.53
N GLN A 180 -23.24 0.00 9.59
CA GLN A 180 -23.44 -0.33 8.19
C GLN A 180 -22.24 -1.09 7.60
N GLY A 181 -21.01 -0.71 7.96
CA GLY A 181 -19.79 -1.39 7.55
C GLY A 181 -19.75 -2.85 7.98
N VAL A 182 -20.15 -3.16 9.21
CA VAL A 182 -20.15 -4.55 9.71
C VAL A 182 -21.35 -5.37 9.24
N GLU A 183 -22.47 -4.73 8.92
CA GLU A 183 -23.67 -5.41 8.39
C GLU A 183 -23.58 -5.69 6.89
N LYS A 184 -23.18 -4.68 6.12
CA LYS A 184 -23.21 -4.71 4.65
C LYS A 184 -21.83 -4.90 4.01
N GLY A 185 -20.77 -4.77 4.80
CA GLY A 185 -19.40 -4.74 4.30
C GLY A 185 -18.92 -3.37 3.87
N SER A 186 -19.80 -2.36 3.72
CA SER A 186 -19.39 -1.02 3.30
C SER A 186 -19.98 0.08 4.19
N PHE A 187 -19.14 1.04 4.56
CA PHE A 187 -19.44 2.18 5.43
C PHE A 187 -19.28 3.54 4.73
N LEU A 188 -19.45 3.57 3.41
CA LEU A 188 -19.46 4.83 2.65
C LEU A 188 -20.72 5.65 2.92
N GLU A 189 -20.53 6.94 3.18
CA GLU A 189 -21.57 7.86 3.64
C GLU A 189 -22.71 8.11 2.65
N ASP A 190 -22.50 7.93 1.35
CA ASP A 190 -23.55 8.22 0.36
C ASP A 190 -23.20 7.67 -1.05
N PRO A 191 -24.03 6.84 -1.68
CA PRO A 191 -23.88 6.48 -3.10
C PRO A 191 -23.88 7.70 -4.04
N SER A 192 -24.52 8.81 -3.64
CA SER A 192 -24.58 10.05 -4.44
C SER A 192 -23.22 10.72 -4.64
N PHE A 193 -22.26 10.44 -3.75
CA PHE A 193 -20.88 10.91 -3.88
C PHE A 193 -20.22 10.39 -5.15
N TRP A 194 -20.31 9.07 -5.38
CA TRP A 194 -19.77 8.45 -6.59
C TRP A 194 -20.45 8.99 -7.84
N ALA A 195 -21.76 9.24 -7.79
CA ALA A 195 -22.48 9.85 -8.91
C ALA A 195 -21.95 11.25 -9.25
N THR A 196 -21.69 12.10 -8.25
CA THR A 196 -21.17 13.47 -8.44
C THR A 196 -19.71 13.47 -8.92
N LEU A 197 -18.89 12.53 -8.42
CA LEU A 197 -17.51 12.37 -8.86
C LEU A 197 -17.42 11.86 -10.30
N VAL A 198 -18.22 10.85 -10.65
CA VAL A 198 -18.28 10.30 -12.01
C VAL A 198 -18.79 11.37 -12.98
N ASP A 199 -19.77 12.18 -12.58
CA ASP A 199 -20.27 13.30 -13.38
C ASP A 199 -19.16 14.33 -13.65
N LYS A 200 -18.44 14.79 -12.62
CA LYS A 200 -17.30 15.72 -12.80
C LYS A 200 -16.14 15.13 -13.59
N ALA A 201 -15.84 13.85 -13.40
CA ALA A 201 -14.82 13.17 -14.19
C ALA A 201 -15.24 13.03 -15.66
N SER A 202 -16.52 12.81 -15.96
CA SER A 202 -17.00 12.75 -17.35
C SER A 202 -16.84 14.10 -18.08
N VAL A 203 -16.92 15.22 -17.35
CA VAL A 203 -16.65 16.57 -17.88
C VAL A 203 -15.15 16.79 -18.09
N ILE A 204 -14.30 16.37 -17.16
CA ILE A 204 -12.83 16.51 -17.25
C ILE A 204 -12.25 15.59 -18.34
N PHE A 205 -12.77 14.38 -18.46
CA PHE A 205 -12.41 13.40 -19.50
C PHE A 205 -13.29 13.52 -20.75
N GLY A 206 -13.96 14.66 -20.93
CA GLY A 206 -14.83 15.05 -22.04
C GLY A 206 -14.97 14.01 -23.15
N GLY A 207 -16.14 13.39 -23.22
CA GLY A 207 -16.57 12.39 -24.19
C GLY A 207 -15.73 12.29 -25.47
N ARG A 208 -15.05 11.15 -25.61
CA ARG A 208 -14.77 10.57 -26.91
C ARG A 208 -15.30 9.15 -26.88
N GLY A 209 -16.50 8.99 -27.45
CA GLY A 209 -17.11 7.69 -27.63
C GLY A 209 -16.15 6.75 -28.36
N ASP A 210 -16.08 5.53 -27.85
CA ASP A 210 -16.25 4.32 -28.65
C ASP A 210 -15.65 4.36 -30.07
N GLU A 211 -14.33 4.48 -30.18
CA GLU A 211 -13.60 4.02 -31.37
C GLU A 211 -12.34 3.28 -30.92
N GLY A 212 -12.28 2.00 -31.29
CA GLY A 212 -11.30 1.00 -30.88
C GLY A 212 -9.88 1.52 -30.67
N VAL A 213 -9.51 1.68 -29.40
CA VAL A 213 -8.10 1.76 -29.00
C VAL A 213 -7.54 0.35 -29.07
N HIS A 214 -6.95 0.01 -30.21
CA HIS A 214 -5.93 -1.02 -30.25
C HIS A 214 -4.91 -0.70 -29.15
N LYS A 215 -4.77 -1.59 -28.17
CA LYS A 215 -3.67 -1.60 -27.22
C LYS A 215 -2.37 -1.80 -28.00
N GLU A 216 -1.84 -0.72 -28.55
CA GLU A 216 -0.43 -0.68 -28.87
C GLU A 216 0.29 -0.73 -27.53
N VAL A 217 0.95 -1.86 -27.27
CA VAL A 217 1.85 -2.05 -26.14
C VAL A 217 3.05 -1.16 -26.42
N VAL A 218 2.90 0.14 -26.17
CA VAL A 218 4.01 1.08 -26.13
C VAL A 218 4.87 0.63 -24.96
N ALA A 219 6.07 0.12 -25.27
CA ALA A 219 7.04 -0.23 -24.26
C ALA A 219 7.25 0.99 -23.35
N PRO A 220 7.22 0.81 -22.01
CA PRO A 220 7.38 1.93 -21.10
C PRO A 220 8.70 2.65 -21.42
N PRO A 221 8.72 4.00 -21.41
CA PRO A 221 9.93 4.75 -21.66
C PRO A 221 11.02 4.28 -20.69
N SER A 222 12.22 4.06 -21.21
CA SER A 222 13.41 3.73 -20.44
C SER A 222 13.60 4.80 -19.35
N ARG A 223 13.29 4.44 -18.09
CA ARG A 223 13.44 5.33 -16.93
C ARG A 223 14.89 5.26 -16.44
N THR A 224 15.79 5.99 -17.08
CA THR A 224 17.13 6.22 -16.51
C THR A 224 17.04 7.34 -15.49
N GLY A 225 17.22 7.03 -14.20
CA GLY A 225 17.49 8.01 -13.14
C GLY A 225 16.36 8.37 -12.18
N GLN A 226 15.20 7.69 -12.22
CA GLN A 226 14.21 7.83 -11.15
C GLN A 226 14.57 6.92 -9.96
N PRO A 227 14.39 7.38 -8.70
CA PRO A 227 14.52 6.50 -7.54
C PRO A 227 13.53 5.33 -7.67
N LEU A 228 13.99 4.14 -7.29
CA LEU A 228 13.15 2.93 -7.26
C LEU A 228 11.92 3.20 -6.39
N ARG A 229 10.74 2.87 -6.92
CA ARG A 229 9.49 2.97 -6.16
C ARG A 229 9.48 1.88 -5.09
N TRP A 230 8.78 2.10 -3.97
CA TRP A 230 8.84 1.16 -2.86
C TRP A 230 8.33 -0.25 -3.25
N TYR A 231 7.37 -0.35 -4.17
CA TYR A 231 6.89 -1.63 -4.70
C TYR A 231 7.91 -2.30 -5.64
N GLU A 232 8.73 -1.53 -6.36
CA GLU A 232 9.84 -2.05 -7.18
C GLU A 232 10.94 -2.61 -6.26
N ILE A 233 11.20 -1.94 -5.13
CA ILE A 233 12.09 -2.44 -4.09
C ILE A 233 11.55 -3.76 -3.53
N TRP A 234 10.26 -3.83 -3.19
CA TRP A 234 9.63 -5.07 -2.72
C TRP A 234 9.70 -6.20 -3.75
N ALA A 235 9.45 -5.92 -5.03
CA ALA A 235 9.57 -6.90 -6.09
C ALA A 235 11.01 -7.45 -6.20
N VAL A 236 12.02 -6.58 -6.12
CA VAL A 236 13.43 -6.98 -6.11
C VAL A 236 13.75 -7.84 -4.88
N VAL A 237 13.25 -7.45 -3.70
CA VAL A 237 13.45 -8.22 -2.45
C VAL A 237 12.84 -9.62 -2.58
N VAL A 238 11.59 -9.73 -3.04
CA VAL A 238 10.89 -11.01 -3.23
C VAL A 238 11.62 -11.89 -4.26
N LEU A 239 12.08 -11.30 -5.38
CA LEU A 239 12.87 -12.00 -6.40
C LEU A 239 14.20 -12.52 -5.83
N CYS A 240 14.90 -11.73 -5.02
CA CYS A 240 16.13 -12.16 -4.35
C CYS A 240 15.87 -13.34 -3.39
N PHE A 241 14.83 -13.27 -2.56
CA PHE A 241 14.49 -14.35 -1.63
C PHE A 241 14.08 -15.64 -2.36
N THR A 242 13.27 -15.54 -3.41
CA THR A 242 12.89 -16.71 -4.22
C THR A 242 14.10 -17.32 -4.92
N ALA A 243 15.01 -16.52 -5.48
CA ALA A 243 16.25 -17.02 -6.07
C ALA A 243 17.13 -17.77 -5.05
N VAL A 244 17.28 -17.23 -3.82
CA VAL A 244 18.02 -17.89 -2.74
C VAL A 244 17.36 -19.22 -2.34
N ALA A 245 16.03 -19.25 -2.19
CA ALA A 245 15.29 -20.47 -1.85
C ALA A 245 15.47 -21.56 -2.92
N ILE A 246 15.42 -21.19 -4.21
CA ILE A 246 15.65 -22.11 -5.33
C ILE A 246 17.08 -22.67 -5.29
N LEU A 247 18.09 -21.83 -5.02
CA LEU A 247 19.49 -22.27 -4.93
C LEU A 247 19.73 -23.23 -3.76
N ILE A 248 19.11 -22.99 -2.60
CA ILE A 248 19.17 -23.88 -1.44
C ILE A 248 18.50 -25.22 -1.77
N GLY A 249 17.28 -25.19 -2.33
CA GLY A 249 16.55 -26.38 -2.74
C GLY A 249 17.34 -27.23 -3.75
N TRP A 250 17.96 -26.60 -4.74
CA TRP A 250 18.82 -27.27 -5.71
C TRP A 250 20.04 -27.93 -5.06
N ARG A 251 20.69 -27.25 -4.11
CA ARG A 251 21.83 -27.81 -3.37
C ARG A 251 21.43 -29.03 -2.53
N VAL A 252 20.32 -28.94 -1.78
CA VAL A 252 19.81 -30.06 -0.97
C VAL A 252 19.46 -31.25 -1.86
N SER A 253 18.74 -31.03 -2.96
CA SER A 253 18.40 -32.07 -3.93
C SER A 253 19.64 -32.74 -4.53
N SER A 254 20.65 -31.94 -4.90
CA SER A 254 21.93 -32.47 -5.42
C SER A 254 22.68 -33.33 -4.40
N HIS A 255 22.62 -32.98 -3.11
CA HIS A 255 23.28 -33.71 -2.04
C HIS A 255 22.58 -35.05 -1.77
N ILE A 256 21.24 -35.06 -1.74
CA ILE A 256 20.44 -36.28 -1.59
C ILE A 256 20.67 -37.22 -2.79
N GLY A 257 20.77 -36.66 -4.00
CA GLY A 257 21.09 -37.42 -5.21
C GLY A 257 22.44 -38.15 -5.12
N ARG A 258 23.49 -37.48 -4.61
CA ARG A 258 24.82 -38.08 -4.41
C ARG A 258 24.80 -39.21 -3.38
N ILE A 259 24.14 -39.03 -2.25
CA ILE A 259 24.02 -40.08 -1.22
C ILE A 259 23.29 -41.31 -1.79
N LYS A 260 22.30 -41.10 -2.66
CA LYS A 260 21.60 -42.20 -3.31
C LYS A 260 22.48 -42.96 -4.30
N SER A 261 23.37 -42.29 -5.03
CA SER A 261 24.19 -42.90 -6.09
C SER A 261 25.53 -43.47 -5.61
N ASN A 262 25.99 -43.15 -4.39
CA ASN A 262 27.23 -43.66 -3.84
C ASN A 262 27.00 -44.74 -2.75
N PRO A 263 27.08 -46.04 -3.08
CA PRO A 263 26.85 -47.12 -2.11
C PRO A 263 27.85 -47.15 -0.95
N ALA A 264 29.06 -46.57 -1.13
CA ALA A 264 30.06 -46.50 -0.06
C ALA A 264 29.66 -45.51 1.07
N GLU A 265 29.00 -44.39 0.74
CA GLU A 265 28.51 -43.44 1.74
C GLU A 265 27.28 -43.98 2.51
N ARG A 266 26.46 -44.84 1.89
CA ARG A 266 25.34 -45.50 2.59
C ARG A 266 25.83 -46.41 3.71
N ALA A 267 26.97 -47.08 3.53
CA ALA A 267 27.52 -47.99 4.53
C ALA A 267 27.99 -47.24 5.80
N SER A 268 28.46 -46.01 5.67
CA SER A 268 28.89 -45.18 6.83
C SER A 268 27.75 -44.54 7.63
N LEU A 269 26.52 -44.54 7.10
CA LEU A 269 25.34 -43.97 7.77
C LEU A 269 24.52 -45.02 8.56
N LEU A 270 24.86 -46.30 8.43
CA LEU A 270 24.24 -47.35 9.24
C LEU A 270 24.81 -47.28 10.65
N PRO A 271 23.99 -47.08 11.70
CA PRO A 271 24.46 -47.12 13.07
C PRO A 271 25.08 -48.49 13.31
N THR A 272 26.37 -48.51 13.67
CA THR A 272 27.06 -49.71 14.12
C THR A 272 26.34 -50.20 15.35
N GLY A 273 25.52 -51.25 15.18
CA GLY A 273 24.82 -51.89 16.28
C GLY A 273 25.82 -52.30 17.34
N GLU A 274 25.71 -51.70 18.52
CA GLU A 274 26.36 -52.17 19.73
C GLU A 274 25.87 -53.59 19.98
N THR A 275 26.79 -54.54 19.86
CA THR A 275 26.57 -55.92 20.29
C THR A 275 26.45 -55.94 21.82
N LEU A 276 25.27 -56.30 22.29
CA LEU A 276 24.97 -56.74 23.66
C LEU A 276 25.74 -58.01 24.02
#